data_AF-A0A7M2YB30-F1
#
_entry.id   AF-A0A7M2YB30-F1
#
_cell.length_a   1.000
_cell.length_b   1.000
_cell.length_c   1.000
_cell.angle_alpha   90.00
_cell.angle_beta   90.00
_cell.angle_gamma   90.00
#
_symmetry.space_group_name_H-M   'P 1'
#
loop_
_entity.id
_entity.type
_entity.pdbx_description
1 polymer ?
#
loop_
_entity_poly.entity_id
_entity_poly.type
_entity_poly.pdbx_seq_one_letter_code
_entity_poly.pdbx_strand_id
1 'polypeptide(L)'
;MNTILILLAVAVIFIYFFRKDITEKFSPTKEKNYTIDDQYNSERKDREDEVDKILSKMGPNGLKDLSPEDKKRLDELSKKIK
;
A
#
# COMPACT_ATOMS: atom_id res chain seq x y z
N MET A 1 -32.04 36.77 13.35
CA MET A 1 -31.69 36.28 12.00
C MET A 1 -30.31 36.77 11.56
N ASN A 2 -30.00 38.07 11.65
CA ASN A 2 -28.68 38.60 11.27
C ASN A 2 -27.50 38.07 12.09
N THR A 3 -27.67 37.83 13.40
CA THR A 3 -26.62 37.28 14.26
C THR A 3 -26.21 35.86 13.88
N ILE A 4 -27.18 35.05 13.44
CA ILE A 4 -26.96 33.68 12.96
C ILE A 4 -26.17 33.70 11.64
N LEU A 5 -26.49 34.64 10.74
CA LEU A 5 -25.78 34.83 9.49
C LEU A 5 -24.33 35.30 9.70
N ILE A 6 -24.11 36.22 10.66
CA ILE A 6 -22.76 36.69 11.02
C ILE A 6 -21.95 35.54 11.63
N LEU A 7 -22.54 34.76 12.53
CA LEU A 7 -21.86 33.62 13.16
C LEU A 7 -21.50 32.54 12.14
N LEU A 8 -22.39 32.29 11.16
CA LEU A 8 -22.14 31.35 10.07
C LEU A 8 -21.03 31.86 9.14
N ALA A 9 -21.02 33.14 8.80
CA ALA A 9 -19.96 33.75 7.99
C ALA A 9 -18.59 33.64 8.68
N VAL A 10 -18.52 33.91 9.99
CA VAL A 10 -17.30 33.74 10.78
C VAL A 10 -16.87 32.27 10.80
N ALA A 11 -17.79 31.33 11.04
CA ALA A 11 -17.47 29.91 11.03
C ALA A 11 -16.90 29.43 9.67
N VAL A 12 -17.44 29.93 8.55
CA VAL A 12 -16.92 29.61 7.20
C VAL A 12 -15.50 30.14 7.01
N ILE A 13 -15.20 31.36 7.48
CA ILE A 13 -13.85 31.94 7.41
C ILE A 13 -12.85 31.12 8.24
N PHE A 14 -13.25 30.70 9.45
CA PHE A 14 -12.44 29.83 10.28
C PHE A 14 -12.20 28.48 9.60
N ILE A 15 -13.23 27.83 9.06
CA ILE A 15 -13.08 26.56 8.33
C ILE A 15 -12.16 26.72 7.11
N TYR A 16 -12.24 27.85 6.39
CA TYR A 16 -11.37 28.13 5.25
C TYR A 16 -9.89 28.28 5.66
N PHE A 17 -9.62 29.02 6.73
CA PHE A 17 -8.25 29.19 7.24
C PHE A 17 -7.67 27.89 7.82
N PHE A 18 -8.46 27.16 8.61
CA PHE A 18 -8.04 25.90 9.24
C PHE A 18 -8.19 24.67 8.33
N ARG A 19 -8.61 24.85 7.06
CA ARG A 19 -8.79 23.73 6.12
C ARG A 19 -7.51 22.91 5.94
N LYS A 20 -6.34 23.56 5.95
CA LYS A 20 -5.04 22.89 5.80
C LYS A 20 -4.69 22.02 7.02
N ASP A 21 -4.84 22.57 8.22
CA ASP A 21 -4.56 21.85 9.48
C ASP A 21 -5.52 20.68 9.73
N ILE A 22 -6.81 20.85 9.38
CA ILE A 22 -7.82 19.78 9.51
C ILE A 22 -7.52 18.64 8.53
N THR A 23 -7.07 18.96 7.31
CA THR A 23 -6.74 17.96 6.29
C THR A 23 -5.48 17.16 6.67
N GLU A 24 -4.46 17.81 7.25
CA GLU A 24 -3.24 17.15 7.75
C GLU A 24 -3.47 16.30 9.02
N LYS A 25 -4.46 16.64 9.87
CA LYS A 25 -4.84 15.79 11.02
C LYS A 25 -5.74 14.60 10.67
N PHE A 26 -6.64 14.74 9.69
CA PHE A 26 -7.58 13.66 9.31
C PHE A 26 -7.01 12.68 8.31
N SER A 27 -6.13 13.17 7.44
CA SER A 27 -5.24 12.32 6.69
C SER A 27 -3.87 12.55 7.30
N PRO A 28 -3.47 11.80 8.35
CA PRO A 28 -2.05 11.59 8.52
C PRO A 28 -1.66 10.97 7.19
N THR A 29 -1.09 11.79 6.30
CA THR A 29 -0.23 11.29 5.26
C THR A 29 0.64 10.36 6.04
N LYS A 30 0.42 9.06 5.87
CA LYS A 30 1.35 8.07 6.34
C LYS A 30 2.56 8.39 5.47
N GLU A 31 3.33 9.41 5.86
CA GLU A 31 4.77 9.37 5.76
C GLU A 31 5.07 8.11 6.53
N LYS A 32 4.97 7.02 5.78
CA LYS A 32 5.45 5.73 6.13
C LYS A 32 6.93 6.06 6.26
N ASN A 33 7.33 6.42 7.46
CA ASN A 33 8.68 6.28 7.95
C ASN A 33 8.95 4.78 7.92
N TYR A 34 8.91 4.18 6.73
CA TYR A 34 9.45 2.88 6.50
C TYR A 34 10.91 3.09 6.77
N THR A 35 11.36 2.50 7.86
CA THR A 35 12.78 2.32 8.05
C THR A 35 13.26 1.54 6.82
N ILE A 36 14.49 1.75 6.35
CA ILE A 36 15.04 0.98 5.22
C ILE A 36 14.80 -0.54 5.42
N ASP A 37 14.80 -0.98 6.68
CA ASP A 37 14.47 -2.33 7.11
C ASP A 37 13.01 -2.74 6.84
N ASP A 38 12.03 -1.87 7.06
CA ASP A 38 10.62 -2.16 6.77
C ASP A 38 10.38 -2.30 5.27
N GLN A 39 11.06 -1.48 4.46
CA GLN A 39 11.00 -1.61 3.00
C GLN A 39 11.62 -2.93 2.55
N TYR A 40 12.78 -3.31 3.10
CA TYR A 40 13.41 -4.59 2.81
C TYR A 40 12.51 -5.77 3.21
N ASN A 41 11.88 -5.70 4.38
CA ASN A 41 10.96 -6.71 4.87
C ASN A 41 9.70 -6.80 3.99
N SER A 42 9.13 -5.67 3.57
CA SER A 42 7.99 -5.68 2.64
C SER A 42 8.38 -6.26 1.28
N GLU A 43 9.55 -5.90 0.75
CA GLU A 43 10.01 -6.43 -0.53
C GLU A 43 10.35 -7.92 -0.46
N ARG A 44 10.86 -8.42 0.68
CA ARG A 44 11.05 -9.85 0.94
C ARG A 44 9.70 -10.56 0.94
N LYS A 45 8.74 -10.02 1.69
CA LYS A 45 7.39 -10.58 1.80
C LYS A 45 6.66 -10.60 0.45
N ASP A 46 6.71 -9.51 -0.31
CA ASP A 46 6.06 -9.44 -1.62
C ASP A 46 6.62 -10.50 -2.58
N ARG A 47 7.93 -10.81 -2.51
CA ARG A 47 8.54 -11.89 -3.28
C ARG A 47 8.08 -13.27 -2.83
N GLU A 48 8.00 -13.49 -1.52
CA GLU A 48 7.49 -14.74 -0.95
C GLU A 48 6.02 -14.96 -1.35
N ASP A 49 5.19 -13.92 -1.26
CA ASP A 49 3.78 -13.95 -1.67
C ASP A 49 3.64 -14.21 -3.19
N GLU A 50 4.54 -13.69 -4.03
CA GLU A 50 4.56 -13.98 -5.48
C GLU A 50 4.96 -15.44 -5.77
N VAL A 51 5.94 -15.98 -5.04
CA VAL A 51 6.32 -17.40 -5.13
C VAL A 51 5.16 -18.28 -4.69
N ASP A 52 4.55 -18.01 -3.55
CA ASP A 52 3.40 -18.76 -3.05
C ASP A 52 2.22 -18.70 -4.03
N LYS A 53 1.98 -17.55 -4.66
CA LYS A 53 0.96 -17.43 -5.71
C LYS A 53 1.27 -18.32 -6.91
N ILE A 54 2.53 -18.38 -7.35
CA ILE A 54 2.93 -19.29 -8.44
C ILE A 54 2.77 -20.74 -7.98
N LEU A 55 3.24 -21.10 -6.78
CA LEU A 55 3.11 -22.43 -6.21
C LEU A 55 1.64 -22.84 -5.98
N SER A 56 0.74 -21.90 -5.69
CA SER A 56 -0.69 -22.17 -5.51
C SER A 56 -1.38 -22.61 -6.81
N LYS A 57 -0.82 -22.25 -7.97
CA LYS A 57 -1.26 -22.77 -9.28
C LYS A 57 -0.78 -24.21 -9.53
N MET A 58 0.17 -24.70 -8.71
CA MET A 58 0.69 -26.05 -8.80
C MET A 58 -0.31 -27.04 -8.19
N GLY A 59 -0.80 -27.96 -9.00
CA GLY A 59 -1.72 -29.01 -8.57
C GLY A 59 -1.00 -30.36 -8.46
N PRO A 60 -1.71 -31.47 -8.67
CA PRO A 60 -1.15 -32.82 -8.54
C PRO A 60 -0.07 -33.14 -9.59
N ASN A 61 0.05 -32.39 -10.70
CA ASN A 61 1.08 -32.62 -11.71
C ASN A 61 2.33 -31.75 -11.50
N GLY A 62 2.41 -31.02 -10.39
CA GLY A 62 3.61 -30.29 -10.00
C GLY A 62 3.98 -29.20 -11.02
N LEU A 63 5.28 -29.10 -11.34
CA LEU A 63 5.79 -28.14 -12.32
C LEU A 63 5.09 -28.24 -13.70
N LYS A 64 4.43 -29.34 -14.07
CA LYS A 64 3.72 -29.43 -15.34
C LYS A 64 2.47 -28.57 -15.41
N ASP A 65 1.87 -28.24 -14.25
CA ASP A 65 0.68 -27.38 -14.16
C ASP A 65 1.03 -25.89 -14.32
N LEU A 66 2.32 -25.53 -14.24
CA LEU A 66 2.79 -24.15 -14.43
C LEU A 66 2.98 -23.81 -15.91
N SER A 67 2.53 -22.60 -16.26
CA SER A 67 2.84 -21.97 -17.55
C SER A 67 4.36 -21.85 -17.77
N PRO A 68 4.86 -21.90 -19.02
CA PRO A 68 6.25 -21.61 -19.33
C PRO A 68 6.74 -20.27 -18.74
N GLU A 69 5.86 -19.27 -18.66
CA GLU A 69 6.14 -17.97 -18.06
C GLU A 69 6.28 -18.06 -16.54
N ASP A 70 5.35 -18.76 -15.87
CA ASP A 70 5.37 -18.97 -14.42
C ASP A 70 6.63 -19.74 -13.99
N LYS A 71 7.07 -20.72 -14.80
CA LYS A 71 8.33 -21.45 -14.56
C LYS A 71 9.56 -20.55 -14.63
N LYS A 72 9.61 -19.68 -15.64
CA LYS A 72 10.71 -18.73 -15.81
C LYS A 72 10.74 -17.74 -14.65
N ARG A 73 9.57 -17.26 -14.23
CA ARG A 73 9.44 -16.33 -13.10
C ARG A 73 9.84 -16.98 -11.78
N LEU A 74 9.45 -18.23 -11.56
CA LEU A 74 9.86 -19.01 -10.39
C LEU A 74 11.38 -19.23 -10.34
N ASP A 75 12.03 -19.52 -11.47
CA ASP A 75 13.49 -19.69 -11.54
C ASP A 75 14.23 -18.36 -11.28
N GLU A 76 13.71 -17.25 -11.81
CA GLU A 76 14.21 -15.90 -11.53
C GLU A 76 14.09 -15.52 -10.04
N LEU A 77 12.93 -15.79 -9.43
CA LEU A 77 12.67 -15.51 -8.02
C LEU A 77 13.51 -16.40 -7.10
N SER A 78 13.63 -17.69 -7.42
CA SER A 78 14.44 -18.67 -6.66
C SER A 78 15.92 -18.29 -6.60
N LYS A 79 16.49 -17.83 -7.72
CA LYS A 79 17.91 -17.41 -7.76
C LYS A 79 18.19 -16.17 -6.93
N LYS A 80 17.20 -15.30 -6.71
CA LYS A 80 17.33 -14.06 -5.93
C LYS A 80 17.24 -14.29 -4.41
N ILE A 81 16.86 -15.49 -3.99
CA ILE A 81 16.79 -15.89 -2.57
C ILE A 81 18.15 -16.38 -2.05
N LYS A 82 19.06 -16.78 -2.96
CA LYS A 82 20.41 -17.26 -2.64
C LYS A 82 21.39 -16.11 -2.37
#